data_AF-A0A968MT66-F1
#
_entry.id   AF-A0A968MT66-F1
#
_cell.length_a   1.000
_cell.length_b   1.000
_cell.length_c   1.000
_cell.angle_alpha   90.00
_cell.angle_beta   90.00
_cell.angle_gamma   90.00
#
_symmetry.space_group_name_H-M   'P 1'
#
loop_
_entity.id
_entity.type
_entity.pdbx_description
1 polymer ?
#
loop_
_entity_poly.entity_id
_entity_poly.type
_entity_poly.pdbx_seq_one_letter_code
_entity_poly.pdbx_strand_id
1 'polypeptide(L)'
;MVTIENQNYLLDATEPLSCINQLPQRCLNGQGRIIHPRLNTWIDLLTKGTNGITASYELSLNEDGVLSGIASYMHKGYSALTERKNIKGYSTQDEYIKSVEKTFDSKITENNIENLDSVQKRP
;
A
#
# COMPACT_ATOMS: atom_id res chain seq x y z
N MET A 1 -12.35 13.35 9.84
CA MET A 1 -13.05 13.65 8.59
C MET A 1 -12.89 15.12 8.30
N VAL A 2 -12.65 15.50 7.04
CA VAL A 2 -12.68 16.89 6.58
C VAL A 2 -13.58 16.97 5.35
N THR A 3 -14.33 18.06 5.22
CA THR A 3 -15.20 18.30 4.05
C THR A 3 -14.60 19.40 3.20
N ILE A 4 -14.32 19.10 1.94
CA ILE A 4 -13.79 20.04 0.94
C ILE A 4 -14.66 19.91 -0.31
N GLU A 5 -15.16 21.01 -0.86
CA GLU A 5 -16.02 21.00 -2.07
C GLU A 5 -17.19 19.99 -1.98
N ASN A 6 -17.86 19.95 -0.83
CA ASN A 6 -18.95 19.00 -0.51
C ASN A 6 -18.57 17.50 -0.56
N GLN A 7 -17.27 17.18 -0.64
CA GLN A 7 -16.77 15.81 -0.52
C GLN A 7 -16.18 15.58 0.87
N ASN A 8 -16.57 14.47 1.48
CA ASN A 8 -16.04 14.05 2.77
C ASN A 8 -14.80 13.18 2.58
N TYR A 9 -13.72 13.55 3.26
CA TYR A 9 -12.47 12.80 3.29
C TYR A 9 -12.27 12.20 4.68
N LEU A 10 -11.99 10.89 4.71
CA LEU A 10 -11.69 10.15 5.93
C LEU A 10 -10.17 10.07 6.12
N LEU A 11 -9.74 10.32 7.35
CA LEU A 11 -8.33 10.42 7.74
C LEU A 11 -8.20 9.66 9.05
N ASP A 12 -7.15 8.84 9.16
CA ASP A 12 -6.81 8.13 10.39
C ASP A 12 -5.44 8.60 10.89
N ALA A 13 -5.43 9.20 12.07
CA ALA A 13 -4.20 9.67 12.72
C ALA A 13 -3.42 8.53 13.40
N THR A 14 -4.03 7.35 13.57
CA THR A 14 -3.39 6.20 14.24
C THR A 14 -2.49 5.40 13.30
N GLU A 15 -2.57 5.65 11.99
CA GLU A 15 -1.81 4.94 10.97
C GLU A 15 -1.08 5.92 10.03
N PRO A 16 0.21 6.23 10.27
CA PRO A 16 0.97 7.19 9.47
C PRO A 16 1.14 6.82 8.00
N LEU A 17 1.04 5.52 7.66
CA LEU A 17 1.22 5.01 6.31
C LEU A 17 -0.12 4.86 5.55
N SER A 18 -1.24 5.22 6.17
CA SER A 18 -2.57 5.17 5.56
C SER A 18 -2.78 6.33 4.61
N CYS A 19 -3.34 6.03 3.44
CA CYS A 19 -3.77 7.05 2.50
C CYS A 19 -5.05 7.76 2.99
N ILE A 20 -5.32 8.95 2.45
CA ILE A 20 -6.65 9.56 2.58
C ILE A 20 -7.70 8.58 2.05
N ASN A 21 -8.84 8.52 2.75
CA ASN A 21 -9.93 7.57 2.49
C ASN A 21 -9.51 6.10 2.65
N GLN A 22 -8.50 5.82 3.46
CA GLN A 22 -8.12 4.47 3.86
C GLN A 22 -8.12 4.39 5.39
N LEU A 23 -9.29 4.02 5.95
CA LEU A 23 -9.39 3.69 7.37
C LEU A 23 -8.78 2.29 7.63
N PRO A 24 -8.52 1.90 8.88
CA PRO A 24 -8.15 0.52 9.18
C PRO A 24 -9.26 -0.44 8.76
N GLN A 25 -8.89 -1.63 8.27
CA GLN A 25 -9.87 -2.62 7.81
C GLN A 25 -10.90 -2.99 8.90
N ARG A 26 -10.47 -3.04 10.17
CA ARG A 26 -11.35 -3.27 11.34
C ARG A 26 -12.46 -2.22 11.50
N CYS A 27 -12.29 -1.04 10.91
CA CYS A 27 -13.26 0.07 10.94
C CYS A 27 -14.23 0.04 9.75
N LEU A 28 -14.05 -0.84 8.76
CA LEU A 28 -14.92 -0.94 7.59
C LEU A 28 -16.18 -1.79 7.89
N ASN A 29 -17.01 -1.34 8.83
CA ASN A 29 -18.21 -2.04 9.29
C ASN A 29 -19.52 -1.43 8.76
N GLY A 30 -19.47 -0.79 7.58
CA GLY A 30 -20.64 -0.15 6.96
C GLY A 30 -20.75 1.32 7.34
N GLN A 31 -21.20 1.62 8.56
CA GLN A 31 -21.46 3.00 9.01
C GLN A 31 -20.74 3.35 10.31
N GLY A 32 -20.30 4.61 10.39
CA GLY A 32 -19.69 5.22 11.54
C GLY A 32 -20.53 6.38 12.04
N ARG A 33 -20.51 6.62 13.36
CA ARG A 33 -21.22 7.75 13.97
C ARG A 33 -20.27 8.92 14.18
N ILE A 34 -20.64 10.09 13.68
CA ILE A 34 -19.94 11.33 14.01
C ILE A 34 -20.37 11.76 15.42
N ILE A 35 -19.40 11.89 16.32
CA ILE A 35 -19.59 12.45 17.64
C ILE A 35 -19.06 13.88 17.63
N HIS A 36 -19.96 14.85 17.40
CA HIS A 36 -19.62 16.27 17.42
C HIS A 36 -20.83 17.08 17.94
N PRO A 37 -20.62 18.14 18.74
CA PRO A 37 -21.72 18.90 19.35
C PRO A 37 -22.76 19.46 18.36
N ARG A 38 -22.33 19.76 17.13
CA ARG A 38 -23.19 20.32 16.07
C ARG A 38 -23.55 19.34 14.97
N LEU A 39 -22.92 18.16 14.94
CA LEU A 39 -23.07 17.19 13.85
C LEU A 39 -23.12 15.79 14.45
N ASN A 40 -24.32 15.22 14.52
CA ASN A 40 -24.56 13.89 15.09
C ASN A 40 -25.30 13.05 14.05
N THR A 41 -24.54 12.57 13.06
CA THR A 41 -25.07 11.79 11.93
C THR A 41 -24.25 10.52 11.74
N TRP A 42 -24.89 9.53 11.10
CA TRP A 42 -24.19 8.40 10.53
C TRP A 42 -23.53 8.81 9.21
N ILE A 43 -22.39 8.20 8.93
CA ILE A 43 -21.69 8.28 7.66
C ILE A 43 -21.31 6.89 7.19
N ASP A 44 -21.27 6.68 5.89
CA ASP A 44 -20.74 5.45 5.33
C ASP A 44 -19.22 5.45 5.44
N LEU A 45 -18.68 4.36 6.00
CA LEU A 45 -17.23 4.13 6.14
C LEU A 45 -16.66 3.31 5.01
N LEU A 46 -17.52 2.75 4.13
CA LEU A 46 -17.08 1.99 2.98
C LEU A 46 -16.31 2.89 2.02
N THR A 47 -14.99 2.72 2.06
CA THR A 47 -14.04 3.45 1.24
C THR A 47 -14.16 3.00 -0.22
N LYS A 48 -14.28 3.94 -1.16
CA LYS A 48 -14.30 3.68 -2.62
C LYS A 48 -12.94 3.22 -3.19
N GLY A 49 -11.97 2.90 -2.33
CA GLY A 49 -10.62 2.53 -2.72
C GLY A 49 -10.55 1.09 -3.23
N THR A 50 -9.79 0.87 -4.31
CA THR A 50 -9.46 -0.48 -4.78
C THR A 50 -8.25 -1.03 -4.02
N ASN A 51 -8.30 -2.29 -3.63
CA ASN A 51 -7.16 -3.04 -3.12
C ASN A 51 -6.66 -4.01 -4.20
N GLY A 52 -5.35 -4.16 -4.36
CA GLY A 52 -4.83 -5.12 -5.33
C GLY A 52 -3.31 -5.14 -5.44
N ILE A 53 -2.82 -6.17 -6.13
CA ILE A 53 -1.42 -6.35 -6.50
C ILE A 53 -1.41 -6.60 -8.01
N THR A 54 -0.57 -5.87 -8.73
CA THR A 54 -0.27 -6.13 -10.13
C THR A 54 1.20 -6.52 -10.22
N ALA A 55 1.48 -7.70 -10.78
CA ALA A 55 2.83 -8.16 -11.03
C ALA A 55 3.05 -8.24 -12.55
N SER A 56 4.20 -7.78 -13.01
CA SER A 56 4.62 -7.83 -14.42
C SER A 56 6.03 -8.38 -14.49
N TYR A 57 6.26 -9.31 -15.42
CA TYR A 57 7.52 -10.00 -15.57
C TYR A 57 7.95 -9.92 -17.03
N GLU A 58 9.14 -9.39 -17.25
CA GLU A 58 9.81 -9.40 -18.55
C GLU A 58 11.07 -10.25 -18.39
N LEU A 59 10.98 -11.52 -18.78
CA LEU A 59 12.02 -12.52 -18.52
C LEU A 59 12.49 -13.16 -19.82
N SER A 60 13.79 -13.44 -19.88
CA SER A 60 14.46 -14.21 -20.92
C SER A 60 15.05 -15.48 -20.31
N LEU A 61 14.80 -16.62 -20.95
CA LEU A 61 15.39 -17.91 -20.62
C LEU A 61 16.61 -18.13 -21.51
N ASN A 62 17.79 -18.36 -20.92
CA ASN A 62 18.98 -18.69 -21.68
C ASN A 62 19.11 -20.21 -21.93
N GLU A 63 20.11 -20.61 -22.73
CA GLU A 63 20.35 -22.01 -23.10
C GLU A 63 20.72 -22.90 -21.91
N ASP A 64 21.28 -22.32 -20.84
CA ASP A 64 21.61 -23.00 -19.59
C ASP A 64 20.41 -23.19 -18.66
N GLY A 65 19.21 -22.72 -19.07
CA GLY A 65 17.99 -22.80 -18.28
C GLY A 65 17.84 -21.72 -17.21
N VAL A 66 18.66 -20.67 -17.23
CA VAL A 66 18.62 -19.54 -16.31
C VAL A 66 17.64 -18.48 -16.81
N LEU A 67 16.69 -18.10 -15.95
CA LEU A 67 15.79 -16.96 -16.18
C LEU A 67 16.45 -15.67 -15.69
N SER A 68 16.46 -14.65 -16.55
CA SER A 68 16.94 -13.30 -16.21
C SER A 68 16.00 -12.24 -16.77
N GLY A 69 15.87 -11.11 -16.09
CA GLY A 69 15.02 -10.02 -16.54
C GLY A 69 14.46 -9.18 -15.39
N ILE A 70 13.34 -8.53 -15.63
CA ILE A 70 12.75 -7.53 -14.74
C ILE A 70 11.43 -8.06 -14.18
N ALA A 71 11.29 -8.01 -12.85
CA ALA A 71 10.03 -8.22 -12.15
C ALA A 71 9.57 -6.90 -11.53
N SER A 72 8.33 -6.49 -11.82
CA SER A 72 7.72 -5.26 -11.32
C SER A 72 6.46 -5.59 -10.52
N TYR A 73 6.34 -5.03 -9.32
CA TYR A 73 5.18 -5.19 -8.45
C TYR A 73 4.58 -3.83 -8.12
N MET A 74 3.28 -3.69 -8.36
CA MET A 74 2.50 -2.51 -7.99
C MET A 74 1.44 -2.91 -6.97
N HIS A 75 1.54 -2.36 -5.77
CA HIS A 75 0.59 -2.57 -4.69
C HIS A 75 -0.36 -1.37 -4.60
N LYS A 76 -1.65 -1.63 -4.35
CA LYS A 76 -2.69 -0.60 -4.22
C LYS A 76 -3.56 -0.83 -2.99
N GLY A 77 -4.00 0.25 -2.35
CA GLY A 77 -4.90 0.20 -1.19
C GLY A 77 -4.24 -0.45 0.03
N TYR A 78 -4.93 -1.41 0.65
CA TYR A 78 -4.42 -2.11 1.83
C TYR A 78 -3.16 -2.92 1.57
N SER A 79 -2.99 -3.46 0.36
CA SER A 79 -1.76 -4.15 -0.02
C SER A 79 -0.56 -3.22 0.01
N ALA A 80 -0.70 -1.98 -0.46
CA ALA A 80 0.37 -0.98 -0.39
C ALA A 80 0.72 -0.60 1.05
N LEU A 81 -0.30 -0.48 1.91
CA LEU A 81 -0.09 -0.22 3.34
C LEU A 81 0.70 -1.36 4.00
N THR A 82 0.29 -2.60 3.78
CA THR A 82 0.97 -3.79 4.30
C THR A 82 2.40 -3.87 3.78
N GLU A 83 2.61 -3.64 2.49
CA GLU A 83 3.94 -3.72 1.89
C GLU A 83 4.89 -2.66 2.45
N ARG A 84 4.43 -1.40 2.57
CA ARG A 84 5.22 -0.34 3.22
C ARG A 84 5.59 -0.70 4.66
N LYS A 85 4.66 -1.30 5.41
CA LYS A 85 4.94 -1.77 6.79
C LYS A 85 5.96 -2.89 6.81
N ASN A 86 5.85 -3.84 5.88
CA ASN A 86 6.80 -4.93 5.77
C ASN A 86 8.21 -4.38 5.50
N ILE A 87 8.36 -3.50 4.50
CA ILE A 87 9.65 -2.88 4.16
C ILE A 87 10.21 -2.09 5.36
N LYS A 88 9.38 -1.25 6.01
CA LYS A 88 9.81 -0.48 7.20
C LYS A 88 10.02 -1.33 8.46
N GLY A 89 9.60 -2.59 8.45
CA GLY A 89 9.85 -3.54 9.53
C GLY A 89 11.29 -4.06 9.56
N TYR A 90 12.03 -3.92 8.45
CA TYR A 90 13.45 -4.23 8.37
C TYR A 90 14.31 -3.04 8.81
N SER A 91 15.52 -3.32 9.30
CA SER A 91 16.43 -2.27 9.77
C SER A 91 16.97 -1.44 8.61
N THR A 92 17.14 -2.07 7.45
CA THR A 92 17.61 -1.44 6.22
C THR A 92 16.87 -1.99 5.00
N GLN A 93 16.85 -1.21 3.91
CA GLN A 93 16.31 -1.68 2.63
C GLN A 93 17.07 -2.90 2.10
N ASP A 94 18.38 -2.97 2.31
CA ASP A 94 19.20 -4.11 1.88
C ASP A 94 18.81 -5.42 2.59
N GLU A 95 18.42 -5.36 3.87
CA GLU A 95 17.89 -6.52 4.59
C GLU A 95 16.57 -7.00 3.98
N TYR A 96 15.70 -6.06 3.62
CA TYR A 96 14.46 -6.38 2.90
C TYR A 96 14.76 -7.05 1.55
N ILE A 97 15.65 -6.48 0.73
CA ILE A 97 16.02 -7.05 -0.58
C ILE A 97 16.60 -8.46 -0.42
N LYS A 98 17.49 -8.68 0.55
CA LYS A 98 18.01 -10.03 0.84
C LYS A 98 16.94 -11.02 1.26
N SER A 99 15.90 -10.56 1.97
CA SER A 99 14.76 -11.41 2.32
C SER A 99 14.00 -11.86 1.06
N VAL A 100 13.84 -10.96 0.08
CA VAL A 100 13.19 -11.25 -1.21
C VAL A 100 14.03 -12.22 -2.04
N GLU A 101 15.35 -11.99 -2.15
CA GLU A 101 16.29 -12.91 -2.81
C GLU A 101 16.17 -14.34 -2.24
N LYS A 102 16.14 -14.45 -0.91
CA LYS A 102 15.98 -15.74 -0.23
C LYS A 102 14.62 -16.38 -0.47
N THR A 103 13.55 -15.59 -0.54
CA THR A 103 12.19 -16.10 -0.80
C THR A 103 12.05 -16.67 -2.21
N PHE A 104 12.70 -16.06 -3.20
CA PHE A 104 12.59 -16.46 -4.60
C PHE A 104 13.77 -17.31 -5.11
N ASP A 105 14.73 -17.63 -4.24
CA ASP A 105 16.00 -18.27 -4.60
C ASP A 105 16.64 -17.61 -5.83
N SER A 106 16.71 -16.28 -5.79
CA SER A 106 17.14 -15.44 -6.90
C SER A 106 18.16 -14.40 -6.46
N LYS A 107 18.82 -13.77 -7.43
CA LYS A 107 19.76 -12.68 -7.20
C LYS A 107 19.22 -11.40 -7.82
N ILE A 108 19.15 -10.34 -7.02
CA ILE A 108 18.68 -9.01 -7.43
C ILE A 108 19.91 -8.15 -7.71
N THR A 109 20.12 -7.79 -8.97
CA THR A 109 21.25 -6.93 -9.37
C THR A 109 20.94 -5.46 -9.18
N GLU A 110 19.69 -5.05 -9.42
CA GLU A 110 19.21 -3.68 -9.31
C GLU A 110 17.82 -3.69 -8.68
N ASN A 111 17.54 -2.70 -7.84
CA ASN A 111 16.23 -2.53 -7.23
C ASN A 111 15.85 -1.04 -7.20
N ASN A 112 14.55 -0.78 -7.37
CA ASN A 112 13.98 0.55 -7.20
C ASN A 112 12.64 0.41 -6.46
N ILE A 113 12.52 1.09 -5.32
CA ILE A 113 11.30 1.12 -4.50
C ILE A 113 10.80 2.56 -4.46
N GLU A 114 9.61 2.79 -5.02
CA GLU A 114 8.97 4.10 -5.02
C GLU A 114 7.83 4.19 -3.99
N ASN A 115 7.54 5.42 -3.55
CA ASN A 115 6.38 5.75 -2.70
C ASN A 115 6.37 5.08 -1.31
N LEU A 116 7.56 4.82 -0.75
CA LEU A 116 7.72 4.27 0.60
C LEU A 116 7.30 5.29 1.68
N ASP A 117 7.67 6.56 1.52
CA ASP A 117 7.32 7.65 2.43
C ASP A 117 6.20 8.55 1.90
N SER A 118 6.10 8.68 0.57
CA SER A 118 5.05 9.47 -0.09
C SER A 118 3.81 8.63 -0.32
N VAL A 119 2.98 8.56 0.72
CA VAL A 119 1.76 7.73 0.77
C VAL A 119 0.73 8.11 -0.31
N GLN A 120 0.75 9.38 -0.76
CA GLN A 120 -0.14 9.88 -1.80
C GLN A 120 0.63 10.29 -3.07
N LYS A 121 0.30 9.70 -4.21
CA LYS A 121 0.49 10.35 -5.52
C LYS A 121 -0.79 11.13 -5.84
N ARG A 122 -0.66 12.40 -6.26
CA ARG A 122 -1.76 13.15 -6.86
C ARG A 122 -2.26 12.38 -8.10
N PRO A 123 -3.58 12.37 -8.36
CA PRO A 123 -4.13 11.84 -9.60
C PRO A 123 -3.56 12.58 -10.82
#